data_AF-A0A812TUZ1-F1
#
_entry.id   AF-A0A812TUZ1-F1
#
_cell.length_a   1.000
_cell.length_b   1.000
_cell.length_c   1.000
_cell.angle_alpha   90.00
_cell.angle_beta   90.00
_cell.angle_gamma   90.00
#
_symmetry.space_group_name_H-M   'P 1'
#
loop_
_entity.id
_entity.type
_entity.pdbx_description
1 polymer ?
#
loop_
_entity_poly.entity_id
_entity_poly.type
_entity_poly.pdbx_seq_one_letter_code
_entity_poly.pdbx_strand_id
1 'polypeptide(L)'
;MAAVEVKTEWDAKAGHPDASAPASQADAAAVPGPSPAMAYTIKDKIELAFLEAAKEAHIGDMMARWFPHSQEGQTEFAKVMLHYVGLPDVAKHVQSHRAINHVPTDSKTDFWLNPWMIDYSRQCKYGQSCKYPDMCTLRVHFVSILTAGFEASREPLDVRFLAEKGTMPFVDGIEIFSVKLVDGFTKSLCVQAIFALMHKLEVTPEDLAGDESMATCVASLKYLKGNFKRHDREEEYLYDALALTQRTGEKQQASPMELVSVFSEAIRLKKRSLGAKSTRDLLNLCVQDYNKGQKIKQETVKIIYNVVRCPLVFKESLMTMYSDYRHFNAGWGFALALRLSKKLVHCNILSLFPISSDVGQPCWRFLRPWDQPRED
;
A
#
# COMPACT_ATOMS: atom_id res chain seq x y z
N MET A 1 -36.75 8.85 -51.50
CA MET A 1 -35.93 7.61 -51.36
C MET A 1 -36.71 6.65 -50.50
N ALA A 2 -36.79 5.38 -50.90
CA ALA A 2 -37.74 4.42 -50.33
C ALA A 2 -37.29 3.89 -48.96
N ALA A 3 -38.26 3.65 -48.07
CA ALA A 3 -38.06 2.89 -46.85
C ALA A 3 -38.03 1.39 -47.16
N VAL A 4 -37.26 0.62 -46.38
CA VAL A 4 -37.25 -0.85 -46.41
C VAL A 4 -37.82 -1.34 -45.09
N GLU A 5 -39.03 -1.89 -45.12
CA GLU A 5 -39.57 -2.68 -44.02
C GLU A 5 -38.92 -4.06 -43.99
N VAL A 6 -38.64 -4.58 -42.80
CA VAL A 6 -38.31 -5.99 -42.58
C VAL A 6 -39.32 -6.58 -41.62
N LYS A 7 -40.16 -7.49 -42.13
CA LYS A 7 -41.01 -8.37 -41.32
C LYS A 7 -40.23 -9.64 -40.98
N THR A 8 -40.36 -10.12 -39.76
CA THR A 8 -40.13 -11.53 -39.42
C THR A 8 -41.29 -12.03 -38.57
N GLU A 9 -42.16 -12.83 -39.20
CA GLU A 9 -43.11 -13.71 -38.52
C GLU A 9 -42.33 -14.86 -37.88
N TRP A 10 -42.78 -15.34 -36.71
CA TRP A 10 -42.45 -16.69 -36.27
C TRP A 10 -43.67 -17.32 -35.59
N ASP A 11 -44.17 -18.41 -36.18
CA ASP A 11 -45.40 -19.07 -35.77
C ASP A 11 -45.33 -19.77 -34.41
N ALA A 12 -46.45 -19.72 -33.70
CA ALA A 12 -46.71 -20.55 -32.54
C ALA A 12 -47.12 -21.98 -32.96
N LYS A 13 -46.75 -22.98 -32.14
CA LYS A 13 -47.43 -24.28 -32.12
C LYS A 13 -47.75 -24.70 -30.69
N ALA A 14 -49.05 -24.80 -30.41
CA ALA A 14 -49.58 -25.42 -29.19
C ALA A 14 -49.66 -26.95 -29.34
N GLY A 15 -49.65 -27.68 -28.22
CA GLY A 15 -49.73 -29.14 -28.22
C GLY A 15 -49.87 -29.77 -26.82
N HIS A 16 -51.07 -29.71 -26.27
CA HIS A 16 -51.62 -30.64 -25.25
C HIS A 16 -52.87 -31.31 -25.89
N PRO A 17 -53.42 -32.44 -25.39
CA PRO A 17 -53.38 -32.97 -24.01
C PRO A 17 -52.73 -34.39 -23.97
N ASP A 18 -52.95 -35.36 -23.06
CA ASP A 18 -53.92 -35.49 -21.94
C ASP A 18 -53.41 -36.39 -20.79
N ALA A 19 -54.26 -36.58 -19.78
CA ALA A 19 -54.09 -37.30 -18.53
C ALA A 19 -54.07 -38.85 -18.58
N SER A 20 -53.35 -39.48 -17.64
CA SER A 20 -53.91 -40.55 -16.80
C SER A 20 -53.06 -40.85 -15.55
N ALA A 21 -53.74 -41.00 -14.41
CA ALA A 21 -53.26 -41.63 -13.18
C ALA A 21 -54.42 -42.52 -12.68
N PRO A 22 -54.19 -43.61 -11.91
CA PRO A 22 -53.99 -43.41 -10.46
C PRO A 22 -53.12 -44.44 -9.70
N ALA A 23 -52.67 -44.02 -8.52
CA ALA A 23 -52.51 -44.77 -7.27
C ALA A 23 -51.71 -46.10 -7.21
N SER A 24 -50.60 -46.07 -6.47
CA SER A 24 -50.41 -46.98 -5.33
C SER A 24 -49.64 -46.30 -4.19
N GLN A 25 -50.14 -46.45 -2.96
CA GLN A 25 -49.40 -46.13 -1.74
C GLN A 25 -48.58 -47.37 -1.33
N ALA A 26 -47.31 -47.16 -1.01
CA ALA A 26 -46.52 -48.14 -0.27
C ALA A 26 -45.46 -47.39 0.55
N ASP A 27 -45.53 -47.48 1.87
CA ASP A 27 -44.50 -46.98 2.77
C ASP A 27 -43.19 -47.76 2.53
N ALA A 28 -42.20 -47.08 1.96
CA ALA A 28 -40.84 -47.58 1.84
C ALA A 28 -39.92 -46.74 2.74
N ALA A 29 -39.23 -47.42 3.67
CA ALA A 29 -38.39 -46.78 4.68
C ALA A 29 -37.36 -45.83 4.07
N ALA A 30 -37.08 -44.73 4.77
CA ALA A 30 -36.09 -43.74 4.38
C ALA A 30 -34.70 -44.39 4.21
N VAL A 31 -34.32 -44.64 2.96
CA VAL A 31 -32.95 -44.98 2.59
C VAL A 31 -32.07 -43.78 2.96
N PRO A 32 -31.01 -43.94 3.78
CA PRO A 32 -30.08 -42.85 4.02
C PRO A 32 -29.45 -42.45 2.68
N GLY A 33 -29.75 -41.23 2.23
CA GLY A 33 -29.19 -40.69 0.99
C GLY A 33 -27.66 -40.69 1.03
N PRO A 34 -26.99 -40.73 -0.13
CA PRO A 34 -25.53 -40.75 -0.16
C PRO A 34 -24.98 -39.55 0.60
N SER A 35 -24.10 -39.83 1.57
CA SER A 35 -23.35 -38.80 2.29
C SER A 35 -22.71 -37.84 1.29
N PRO A 36 -22.73 -36.51 1.54
CA PRO A 36 -22.22 -35.54 0.57
C PRO A 36 -20.78 -35.88 0.20
N ALA A 37 -20.55 -36.08 -1.09
CA ALA A 37 -19.27 -36.57 -1.59
C ALA A 37 -18.15 -35.62 -1.14
N MET A 38 -17.26 -36.11 -0.26
CA MET A 38 -16.14 -35.31 0.20
C MET A 38 -15.25 -34.98 -1.00
N ALA A 39 -15.22 -33.72 -1.40
CA ALA A 39 -14.30 -33.23 -2.43
C ALA A 39 -12.86 -33.41 -1.92
N TYR A 40 -12.11 -34.33 -2.51
CA TYR A 40 -10.77 -34.69 -2.03
C TYR A 40 -9.66 -33.76 -2.56
N THR A 41 -9.87 -33.05 -3.67
CA THR A 41 -8.90 -32.08 -4.19
C THR A 41 -9.35 -30.63 -3.99
N ILE A 42 -8.38 -29.70 -3.96
CA ILE A 42 -8.66 -28.26 -3.88
C ILE A 42 -9.45 -27.77 -5.11
N LYS A 43 -9.24 -28.41 -6.27
CA LYS A 43 -9.97 -28.08 -7.50
C LYS A 43 -11.46 -28.41 -7.37
N ASP A 44 -11.78 -29.62 -6.93
CA ASP A 44 -13.18 -30.07 -6.77
C ASP A 44 -13.93 -29.21 -5.75
N LYS A 45 -13.24 -28.77 -4.68
CA LYS A 45 -13.79 -27.83 -3.68
C LYS A 45 -14.10 -26.44 -4.27
N ILE A 46 -13.30 -25.97 -5.22
CA ILE A 46 -13.54 -24.69 -5.91
C ILE A 46 -14.70 -24.82 -6.91
N GLU A 47 -14.78 -25.93 -7.66
CA GLU A 47 -15.87 -26.16 -8.62
C GLU A 47 -17.21 -26.39 -7.91
N LEU A 48 -17.25 -27.10 -6.78
CA LEU A 48 -18.43 -27.16 -5.91
C LEU A 48 -18.80 -25.80 -5.32
N ALA A 49 -17.83 -24.99 -4.89
CA ALA A 49 -18.09 -23.66 -4.33
C ALA A 49 -18.77 -22.71 -5.33
N PHE A 50 -18.39 -22.75 -6.62
CA PHE A 50 -19.08 -21.99 -7.66
C PHE A 50 -20.49 -22.52 -7.95
N LEU A 51 -20.72 -23.84 -7.85
CA LEU A 51 -22.04 -24.46 -8.01
C LEU A 51 -22.99 -24.26 -6.81
N GLU A 52 -22.45 -24.10 -5.59
CA GLU A 52 -23.21 -23.77 -4.38
C GLU A 52 -23.46 -22.26 -4.23
N ALA A 53 -22.53 -21.40 -4.66
CA ALA A 53 -22.73 -19.95 -4.69
C ALA A 53 -23.89 -19.53 -5.63
N ALA A 54 -24.24 -20.37 -6.60
CA ALA A 54 -25.41 -20.19 -7.46
C ALA A 54 -26.74 -20.65 -6.82
N LYS A 55 -26.75 -21.12 -5.56
CA LYS A 55 -27.89 -21.76 -4.89
C LYS A 55 -28.17 -21.20 -3.48
N GLU A 56 -28.28 -19.88 -3.38
CA GLU A 56 -28.84 -19.16 -2.21
C GLU A 56 -28.02 -19.19 -0.90
N ALA A 57 -26.79 -19.71 -0.88
CA ALA A 57 -25.91 -19.57 0.28
C ALA A 57 -25.40 -18.13 0.42
N HIS A 58 -25.72 -17.44 1.52
CA HIS A 58 -25.17 -16.12 1.82
C HIS A 58 -23.64 -16.21 1.94
N ILE A 59 -22.92 -15.31 1.26
CA ILE A 59 -21.44 -15.37 1.16
C ILE A 59 -20.76 -15.44 2.54
N GLY A 60 -21.35 -14.82 3.56
CA GLY A 60 -20.87 -14.87 4.95
C GLY A 60 -20.79 -16.29 5.54
N ASP A 61 -21.73 -17.17 5.23
CA ASP A 61 -21.74 -18.56 5.73
C ASP A 61 -20.68 -19.42 5.03
N MET A 62 -20.44 -19.14 3.74
CA MET A 62 -19.33 -19.72 3.00
C MET A 62 -17.99 -19.26 3.59
N MET A 63 -17.86 -17.97 3.91
CA MET A 63 -16.65 -17.39 4.52
C MET A 63 -16.38 -17.97 5.92
N ALA A 64 -17.42 -18.13 6.76
CA ALA A 64 -17.30 -18.75 8.07
C ALA A 64 -16.82 -20.22 8.00
N ARG A 65 -17.18 -20.94 6.92
CA ARG A 65 -16.76 -22.31 6.65
C ARG A 65 -15.36 -22.40 6.02
N TRP A 66 -14.94 -21.41 5.23
CA TRP A 66 -13.64 -21.37 4.56
C TRP A 66 -12.51 -20.81 5.45
N PHE A 67 -12.84 -19.94 6.41
CA PHE A 67 -11.89 -19.30 7.32
C PHE A 67 -12.28 -19.62 8.78
N PRO A 68 -12.16 -20.90 9.22
CA PRO A 68 -12.58 -21.32 10.56
C PRO A 68 -11.63 -20.78 11.63
N HIS A 69 -12.03 -19.68 12.27
CA HIS A 69 -11.50 -19.10 13.52
C HIS A 69 -9.97 -18.91 13.66
N SER A 70 -9.16 -19.03 12.59
CA SER A 70 -7.85 -18.38 12.56
C SER A 70 -8.07 -16.86 12.57
N GLN A 71 -7.39 -16.17 13.48
CA GLN A 71 -7.74 -14.81 13.91
C GLN A 71 -7.62 -13.74 12.80
N GLU A 72 -6.91 -14.06 11.71
CA GLU A 72 -6.49 -13.10 10.70
C GLU A 72 -7.58 -12.77 9.67
N GLY A 73 -8.48 -13.71 9.36
CA GLY A 73 -9.56 -13.50 8.38
C GLY A 73 -10.73 -12.63 8.85
N GLN A 74 -10.76 -12.26 10.15
CA GLN A 74 -11.97 -11.74 10.80
C GLN A 74 -11.96 -10.24 11.12
N THR A 75 -11.05 -9.45 10.54
CA THR A 75 -11.13 -7.99 10.71
C THR A 75 -12.46 -7.49 10.11
N GLU A 76 -13.23 -6.69 10.87
CA GLU A 76 -14.52 -6.16 10.41
C GLU A 76 -14.39 -5.42 9.07
N PHE A 77 -13.25 -4.77 8.85
CA PHE A 77 -12.97 -4.07 7.60
C PHE A 77 -12.75 -5.00 6.40
N ALA A 78 -12.13 -6.18 6.57
CA ALA A 78 -12.05 -7.18 5.51
C ALA A 78 -13.45 -7.75 5.20
N LYS A 79 -14.27 -8.01 6.23
CA LYS A 79 -15.68 -8.44 6.06
C LYS A 79 -16.49 -7.42 5.27
N VAL A 80 -16.31 -6.13 5.53
CA VAL A 80 -16.94 -5.02 4.78
C VAL A 80 -16.58 -5.06 3.29
N MET A 81 -15.30 -5.22 2.93
CA MET A 81 -14.90 -5.31 1.51
C MET A 81 -15.51 -6.54 0.83
N LEU A 82 -15.49 -7.68 1.52
CA LEU A 82 -16.02 -8.96 1.04
C LEU A 82 -17.55 -8.93 0.88
N HIS A 83 -18.26 -8.24 1.79
CA HIS A 83 -19.70 -8.00 1.69
C HIS A 83 -20.03 -7.23 0.42
N TYR A 84 -19.43 -6.05 0.20
CA TYR A 84 -19.70 -5.24 -0.99
C TYR A 84 -19.36 -5.93 -2.30
N VAL A 85 -18.26 -6.68 -2.35
CA VAL A 85 -17.87 -7.47 -3.53
C VAL A 85 -18.80 -8.68 -3.75
N GLY A 86 -19.44 -9.19 -2.70
CA GLY A 86 -20.35 -10.32 -2.74
C GLY A 86 -21.80 -9.98 -3.10
N LEU A 87 -22.15 -8.70 -3.20
CA LEU A 87 -23.49 -8.27 -3.63
C LEU A 87 -23.76 -8.72 -5.08
N PRO A 88 -24.94 -9.27 -5.42
CA PRO A 88 -25.18 -9.87 -6.74
C PRO A 88 -24.87 -8.94 -7.92
N ASP A 89 -25.28 -7.67 -7.81
CA ASP A 89 -25.04 -6.65 -8.83
C ASP A 89 -23.58 -6.23 -8.95
N VAL A 90 -22.75 -6.41 -7.93
CA VAL A 90 -21.30 -6.22 -8.02
C VAL A 90 -20.64 -7.50 -8.56
N ALA A 91 -21.03 -8.66 -8.02
CA ALA A 91 -20.46 -9.96 -8.33
C ALA A 91 -20.57 -10.33 -9.82
N LYS A 92 -21.63 -9.90 -10.52
CA LYS A 92 -21.78 -10.09 -11.97
C LYS A 92 -20.71 -9.36 -12.81
N HIS A 93 -20.13 -8.27 -12.30
CA HIS A 93 -19.05 -7.51 -12.96
C HIS A 93 -17.64 -7.91 -12.47
N VAL A 94 -17.55 -8.75 -11.44
CA VAL A 94 -16.28 -9.15 -10.83
C VAL A 94 -15.48 -10.04 -11.78
N GLN A 95 -14.36 -9.53 -12.27
CA GLN A 95 -13.42 -10.32 -13.07
C GLN A 95 -12.75 -11.41 -12.21
N SER A 96 -12.69 -12.64 -12.73
CA SER A 96 -12.04 -13.77 -12.06
C SER A 96 -10.52 -13.68 -12.14
N HIS A 97 -9.90 -13.05 -11.14
CA HIS A 97 -8.45 -13.01 -10.97
C HIS A 97 -7.98 -13.89 -9.82
N ARG A 98 -6.90 -14.65 -10.03
CA ARG A 98 -6.27 -15.42 -8.95
C ARG A 98 -5.35 -14.50 -8.14
N ALA A 99 -5.84 -14.05 -6.98
CA ALA A 99 -4.99 -13.40 -5.99
C ALA A 99 -3.83 -14.33 -5.58
N ILE A 100 -2.70 -13.74 -5.24
CA ILE A 100 -1.57 -14.47 -4.68
C ILE A 100 -1.83 -14.75 -3.18
N ASN A 101 -1.57 -15.99 -2.76
CA ASN A 101 -1.81 -16.45 -1.38
C ASN A 101 -0.51 -16.73 -0.60
N HIS A 102 0.64 -16.65 -1.26
CA HIS A 102 1.96 -17.00 -0.71
C HIS A 102 2.99 -15.97 -1.18
N VAL A 103 3.94 -15.60 -0.33
CA VAL A 103 5.00 -14.64 -0.69
C VAL A 103 5.86 -15.23 -1.83
N PRO A 104 6.10 -14.51 -2.95
CA PRO A 104 6.99 -14.98 -4.00
C PRO A 104 8.42 -15.20 -3.50
N THR A 105 9.06 -16.28 -3.94
CA THR A 105 10.51 -16.49 -3.75
C THR A 105 11.34 -15.45 -4.49
N ASP A 106 10.85 -14.97 -5.63
CA ASP A 106 11.60 -14.14 -6.57
C ASP A 106 10.81 -12.88 -6.95
N SER A 107 11.47 -11.92 -7.60
CA SER A 107 10.80 -10.75 -8.16
C SER A 107 9.70 -11.17 -9.14
N LYS A 108 8.52 -10.60 -9.00
CA LYS A 108 7.32 -10.95 -9.76
C LYS A 108 6.54 -9.69 -10.14
N THR A 109 6.31 -9.46 -11.42
CA THR A 109 5.40 -8.41 -11.89
C THR A 109 3.98 -8.97 -12.09
N ASP A 110 3.01 -8.08 -12.26
CA ASP A 110 1.68 -8.40 -12.80
C ASP A 110 0.88 -9.48 -12.04
N PHE A 111 0.98 -9.52 -10.72
CA PHE A 111 0.13 -10.39 -9.89
C PHE A 111 -1.01 -9.61 -9.23
N TRP A 112 -2.01 -10.34 -8.74
CA TRP A 112 -3.17 -9.74 -8.08
C TRP A 112 -3.09 -9.88 -6.56
N LEU A 113 -3.42 -8.81 -5.86
CA LEU A 113 -3.57 -8.71 -4.41
C LEU A 113 -5.01 -8.37 -4.09
N ASN A 114 -5.52 -8.87 -2.96
CA ASN A 114 -6.77 -8.36 -2.41
C ASN A 114 -6.49 -7.07 -1.60
N PRO A 115 -7.38 -6.06 -1.59
CA PRO A 115 -7.19 -4.84 -0.82
C PRO A 115 -6.90 -5.05 0.67
N TRP A 116 -7.54 -6.06 1.29
CA TRP A 116 -7.32 -6.42 2.69
C TRP A 116 -5.93 -7.03 2.99
N MET A 117 -5.11 -7.35 1.99
CA MET A 117 -3.71 -7.73 2.22
C MET A 117 -2.81 -6.50 2.46
N ILE A 118 -3.22 -5.30 2.04
CA ILE A 118 -2.36 -4.10 2.04
C ILE A 118 -2.41 -3.37 3.38
N ASP A 119 -1.23 -3.15 3.98
CA ASP A 119 -1.09 -2.30 5.16
C ASP A 119 -1.51 -0.84 4.89
N TYR A 120 -2.51 -0.37 5.62
CA TYR A 120 -2.94 1.03 5.63
C TYR A 120 -2.37 1.84 6.81
N SER A 121 -1.57 1.21 7.68
CA SER A 121 -0.92 1.90 8.79
C SER A 121 -0.08 3.07 8.29
N ARG A 122 0.14 4.08 9.15
CA ARG A 122 1.06 5.17 8.84
C ARG A 122 2.46 4.69 8.46
N GLN A 123 2.86 3.46 8.83
CA GLN A 123 4.21 2.93 8.62
C GLN A 123 4.39 2.16 7.30
N CYS A 124 3.32 1.98 6.50
CA CYS A 124 3.29 1.08 5.35
C CYS A 124 4.35 1.38 4.27
N LYS A 125 4.73 2.65 4.07
CA LYS A 125 5.70 3.07 3.04
C LYS A 125 7.14 3.22 3.58
N TYR A 126 7.34 4.02 4.62
CA TYR A 126 8.65 4.43 5.14
C TYR A 126 8.90 4.12 6.64
N GLY A 127 8.15 3.22 7.27
CA GLY A 127 8.35 2.87 8.69
C GLY A 127 7.95 4.00 9.65
N GLN A 128 8.73 4.24 10.70
CA GLN A 128 8.33 5.16 11.79
C GLN A 128 8.35 6.66 11.41
N SER A 129 9.07 7.06 10.34
CA SER A 129 9.23 8.46 9.93
C SER A 129 8.34 8.88 8.75
N CYS A 130 7.24 8.17 8.51
CA CYS A 130 6.41 8.36 7.33
C CYS A 130 5.77 9.75 7.21
N LYS A 131 5.99 10.37 6.05
CA LYS A 131 5.12 11.43 5.50
C LYS A 131 3.89 10.74 4.90
N TYR A 132 2.70 11.04 5.44
CA TYR A 132 1.44 10.63 4.84
C TYR A 132 1.25 11.33 3.47
N PRO A 133 0.50 10.77 2.51
CA PRO A 133 0.13 11.46 1.28
C PRO A 133 -0.40 12.86 1.55
N ASP A 134 0.00 13.83 0.71
CA ASP A 134 -0.64 15.13 0.77
C ASP A 134 -2.08 15.07 0.26
N MET A 135 -2.89 16.04 0.72
CA MET A 135 -4.30 16.14 0.38
C MET A 135 -4.54 16.34 -1.13
N CYS A 136 -3.55 16.87 -1.86
CA CYS A 136 -3.65 17.10 -3.29
C CYS A 136 -3.63 15.76 -4.06
N THR A 137 -2.62 14.93 -3.76
CA THR A 137 -2.43 13.61 -4.38
C THR A 137 -3.61 12.67 -4.08
N LEU A 138 -4.13 12.72 -2.85
CA LEU A 138 -5.37 11.99 -2.47
C LEU A 138 -6.54 12.42 -3.34
N ARG A 139 -6.82 13.73 -3.44
CA ARG A 139 -7.94 14.26 -4.23
C ARG A 139 -7.86 13.87 -5.72
N VAL A 140 -6.67 13.97 -6.32
CA VAL A 140 -6.45 13.65 -7.74
C VAL A 140 -6.77 12.18 -8.04
N HIS A 141 -6.22 11.24 -7.26
CA HIS A 141 -6.48 9.81 -7.48
C HIS A 141 -7.90 9.40 -7.08
N PHE A 142 -8.47 9.99 -6.03
CA PHE A 142 -9.81 9.62 -5.56
C PHE A 142 -10.89 9.89 -6.63
N VAL A 143 -10.88 11.08 -7.25
CA VAL A 143 -11.80 11.40 -8.35
C VAL A 143 -11.58 10.45 -9.53
N SER A 144 -10.32 10.22 -9.93
CA SER A 144 -9.99 9.33 -11.05
C SER A 144 -10.55 7.92 -10.86
N ILE A 145 -10.42 7.35 -9.65
CA ILE A 145 -10.92 6.01 -9.32
C ILE A 145 -12.45 5.96 -9.33
N LEU A 146 -13.13 6.99 -8.81
CA LEU A 146 -14.59 7.05 -8.86
C LEU A 146 -15.13 7.18 -10.30
N THR A 147 -14.47 7.97 -11.16
CA THR A 147 -14.96 8.20 -12.53
C THR A 147 -14.63 7.11 -13.54
N ALA A 148 -13.52 6.38 -13.35
CA ALA A 148 -13.01 5.40 -14.33
C ALA A 148 -12.88 3.97 -13.76
N GLY A 149 -13.20 3.76 -12.48
CA GLY A 149 -12.82 2.56 -11.75
C GLY A 149 -11.33 2.51 -11.45
N PHE A 150 -10.88 1.42 -10.83
CA PHE A 150 -9.46 1.18 -10.61
C PHE A 150 -8.80 0.59 -11.87
N GLU A 151 -8.07 1.44 -12.61
CA GLU A 151 -7.35 1.07 -13.85
C GLU A 151 -6.06 0.26 -13.58
N ALA A 152 -6.23 -0.94 -13.03
CA ALA A 152 -5.16 -1.83 -12.58
C ALA A 152 -4.04 -2.08 -13.60
N SER A 153 -4.36 -2.04 -14.90
CA SER A 153 -3.40 -2.25 -16.00
C SER A 153 -2.41 -1.11 -16.20
N ARG A 154 -2.80 0.13 -15.89
CA ARG A 154 -1.99 1.34 -16.13
C ARG A 154 -1.02 1.61 -15.00
N GLU A 155 -1.40 1.25 -13.78
CA GLU A 155 -0.71 1.69 -12.56
C GLU A 155 -0.63 0.58 -11.48
N PRO A 156 0.14 -0.50 -11.72
CA PRO A 156 0.37 -1.53 -10.71
C PRO A 156 1.05 -0.97 -9.46
N LEU A 157 0.74 -1.55 -8.29
CA LEU A 157 1.34 -1.19 -7.01
C LEU A 157 2.68 -1.90 -6.82
N ASP A 158 3.77 -1.15 -6.70
CA ASP A 158 5.04 -1.74 -6.27
C ASP A 158 4.97 -2.02 -4.75
N VAL A 159 5.04 -3.28 -4.35
CA VAL A 159 4.88 -3.75 -2.96
C VAL A 159 6.13 -4.45 -2.44
N ARG A 160 6.19 -4.61 -1.11
CA ARG A 160 7.19 -5.42 -0.40
C ARG A 160 6.53 -6.22 0.72
N PHE A 161 6.95 -7.46 0.88
CA PHE A 161 6.57 -8.31 2.00
C PHE A 161 7.59 -8.13 3.14
N LEU A 162 7.15 -8.13 4.40
CA LEU A 162 8.08 -8.06 5.53
C LEU A 162 8.69 -9.44 5.81
N ALA A 163 10.02 -9.48 5.93
CA ALA A 163 10.74 -10.63 6.45
C ALA A 163 10.85 -10.52 7.98
N GLU A 164 10.17 -11.37 8.75
CA GLU A 164 10.41 -11.48 10.18
C GLU A 164 11.83 -12.03 10.43
N LYS A 165 12.74 -11.15 10.87
CA LYS A 165 14.10 -11.48 11.33
C LYS A 165 15.04 -12.05 10.23
N GLY A 166 14.87 -11.63 8.98
CA GLY A 166 15.82 -11.93 7.89
C GLY A 166 15.66 -13.31 7.24
N THR A 167 14.96 -14.23 7.89
CA THR A 167 14.17 -15.25 7.21
C THR A 167 12.90 -14.59 6.67
N MET A 168 12.58 -14.78 5.39
CA MET A 168 11.22 -14.50 4.91
C MET A 168 10.24 -15.33 5.77
N PRO A 169 9.06 -14.80 6.14
CA PRO A 169 8.04 -15.61 6.81
C PRO A 169 7.78 -16.86 5.97
N PHE A 170 7.33 -17.92 6.65
CA PHE A 170 7.06 -19.22 6.03
C PHE A 170 6.21 -19.05 4.77
N VAL A 171 6.40 -19.96 3.80
CA VAL A 171 5.64 -19.99 2.54
C VAL A 171 4.12 -20.08 2.80
N ASP A 172 3.72 -20.46 4.00
CA ASP A 172 2.35 -20.57 4.50
C ASP A 172 1.65 -19.23 4.73
N GLY A 173 1.25 -18.57 3.63
CA GLY A 173 0.25 -17.50 3.65
C GLY A 173 0.78 -16.08 3.42
N ILE A 174 -0.15 -15.17 3.16
CA ILE A 174 0.04 -13.72 3.27
C ILE A 174 -0.96 -13.23 4.31
N GLU A 175 -0.46 -12.78 5.46
CA GLU A 175 -1.27 -12.25 6.56
C GLU A 175 -2.05 -10.99 6.12
N ILE A 176 -3.26 -10.80 6.65
CA ILE A 176 -4.11 -9.63 6.40
C ILE A 176 -3.40 -8.34 6.89
N PHE A 177 -3.47 -7.27 6.09
CA PHE A 177 -2.79 -5.99 6.31
C PHE A 177 -1.25 -6.06 6.51
N SER A 178 -0.60 -7.13 6.05
CA SER A 178 0.87 -7.30 6.18
C SER A 178 1.67 -6.66 5.03
N VAL A 179 1.09 -6.57 3.82
CA VAL A 179 1.79 -6.18 2.60
C VAL A 179 2.09 -4.68 2.62
N LYS A 180 3.38 -4.34 2.63
CA LYS A 180 3.86 -2.95 2.67
C LYS A 180 4.03 -2.42 1.25
N LEU A 181 4.06 -1.10 1.11
CA LEU A 181 4.09 -0.43 -0.20
C LEU A 181 5.46 0.19 -0.46
N VAL A 182 5.98 0.00 -1.67
CA VAL A 182 7.12 0.75 -2.21
C VAL A 182 6.57 1.97 -2.95
N ASP A 183 5.52 1.78 -3.74
CA ASP A 183 4.76 2.87 -4.34
C ASP A 183 3.25 2.55 -4.49
N GLY A 184 2.46 3.52 -4.96
CA GLY A 184 1.01 3.37 -5.13
C GLY A 184 0.20 3.49 -3.83
N PHE A 185 0.81 3.89 -2.70
CA PHE A 185 0.12 4.02 -1.42
C PHE A 185 -1.17 4.86 -1.49
N THR A 186 -1.14 6.02 -2.15
CA THR A 186 -2.33 6.86 -2.29
C THR A 186 -3.49 6.13 -2.96
N LYS A 187 -3.21 5.27 -3.96
CA LYS A 187 -4.24 4.53 -4.69
C LYS A 187 -4.84 3.44 -3.83
N SER A 188 -4.00 2.63 -3.18
CA SER A 188 -4.49 1.63 -2.22
C SER A 188 -5.31 2.27 -1.08
N LEU A 189 -4.85 3.41 -0.56
CA LEU A 189 -5.57 4.16 0.46
C LEU A 189 -6.92 4.70 -0.05
N CYS A 190 -7.00 5.20 -1.29
CA CYS A 190 -8.27 5.60 -1.91
C CYS A 190 -9.22 4.41 -2.10
N VAL A 191 -8.72 3.25 -2.58
CA VAL A 191 -9.53 2.04 -2.74
C VAL A 191 -10.11 1.58 -1.40
N GLN A 192 -9.28 1.52 -0.35
CA GLN A 192 -9.74 1.18 1.01
C GLN A 192 -10.71 2.23 1.56
N ALA A 193 -10.47 3.52 1.32
CA ALA A 193 -11.35 4.61 1.75
C ALA A 193 -12.74 4.55 1.09
N ILE A 194 -12.86 4.10 -0.17
CA ILE A 194 -14.17 3.93 -0.83
C ILE A 194 -14.99 2.86 -0.10
N PHE A 195 -14.43 1.68 0.20
CA PHE A 195 -15.12 0.66 0.99
C PHE A 195 -15.53 1.15 2.39
N ALA A 196 -14.67 1.93 3.06
CA ALA A 196 -14.98 2.52 4.36
C ALA A 196 -16.11 3.57 4.28
N LEU A 197 -16.16 4.37 3.20
CA LEU A 197 -17.22 5.34 2.95
C LEU A 197 -18.54 4.65 2.64
N MET A 198 -18.55 3.63 1.77
CA MET A 198 -19.76 2.86 1.47
C MET A 198 -20.37 2.26 2.73
N HIS A 199 -19.56 1.63 3.58
CA HIS A 199 -20.00 1.08 4.86
C HIS A 199 -20.59 2.16 5.79
N LYS A 200 -19.95 3.33 5.86
CA LYS A 200 -20.41 4.43 6.72
C LYS A 200 -21.63 5.18 6.17
N LEU A 201 -21.91 5.05 4.87
CA LEU A 201 -23.12 5.54 4.22
C LEU A 201 -24.21 4.46 4.15
N GLU A 202 -23.97 3.28 4.73
CA GLU A 202 -24.90 2.15 4.75
C GLU A 202 -25.41 1.73 3.36
N VAL A 203 -24.55 1.86 2.33
CA VAL A 203 -24.89 1.55 0.93
C VAL A 203 -25.45 0.13 0.85
N THR A 204 -26.64 -0.01 0.28
CA THR A 204 -27.43 -1.23 0.21
C THR A 204 -27.21 -1.99 -1.11
N PRO A 205 -27.65 -3.26 -1.22
CA PRO A 205 -27.75 -3.95 -2.50
C PRO A 205 -28.61 -3.18 -3.51
N GLU A 206 -29.72 -2.60 -3.05
CA GLU A 206 -30.69 -1.85 -3.86
C GLU A 206 -30.07 -0.58 -4.47
N ASP A 207 -29.23 0.14 -3.72
CA ASP A 207 -28.49 1.30 -4.22
C ASP A 207 -27.56 0.94 -5.38
N LEU A 208 -26.88 -0.22 -5.30
CA LEU A 208 -25.98 -0.69 -6.36
C LEU A 208 -26.72 -1.34 -7.53
N ALA A 209 -27.90 -1.93 -7.30
CA ALA A 209 -28.78 -2.41 -8.36
C ALA A 209 -29.32 -1.23 -9.21
N GLY A 210 -29.50 -0.07 -8.60
CA GLY A 210 -29.91 1.17 -9.28
C GLY A 210 -28.80 1.89 -10.08
N ASP A 211 -27.52 1.59 -9.82
CA ASP A 211 -26.37 2.22 -10.47
C ASP A 211 -25.31 1.20 -10.93
N GLU A 212 -25.45 0.76 -12.18
CA GLU A 212 -24.51 -0.16 -12.84
C GLU A 212 -23.07 0.41 -12.91
N SER A 213 -22.91 1.74 -12.96
CA SER A 213 -21.58 2.37 -12.99
C SER A 213 -20.90 2.26 -11.63
N MET A 214 -21.65 2.48 -10.55
CA MET A 214 -21.16 2.28 -9.18
C MET A 214 -20.88 0.79 -8.92
N ALA A 215 -21.76 -0.13 -9.32
CA ALA A 215 -21.54 -1.56 -9.18
C ALA A 215 -20.28 -2.04 -9.92
N THR A 216 -20.06 -1.55 -11.15
CA THR A 216 -18.85 -1.80 -11.94
C THR A 216 -17.60 -1.19 -11.29
N CYS A 217 -17.70 0.01 -10.73
CA CYS A 217 -16.60 0.65 -9.99
C CYS A 217 -16.18 -0.24 -8.81
N VAL A 218 -17.12 -0.64 -7.95
CA VAL A 218 -16.87 -1.51 -6.78
C VAL A 218 -16.28 -2.86 -7.18
N ALA A 219 -16.76 -3.45 -8.28
CA ALA A 219 -16.19 -4.70 -8.81
C ALA A 219 -14.71 -4.54 -9.22
N SER A 220 -14.33 -3.39 -9.78
CA SER A 220 -12.92 -3.09 -10.12
C SER A 220 -12.03 -2.93 -8.88
N LEU A 221 -12.60 -2.55 -7.74
CA LEU A 221 -11.86 -2.38 -6.48
C LEU A 221 -11.47 -3.71 -5.81
N LYS A 222 -12.04 -4.85 -6.24
CA LYS A 222 -11.79 -6.16 -5.65
C LYS A 222 -10.33 -6.59 -5.70
N TYR A 223 -9.59 -6.22 -6.74
CA TYR A 223 -8.21 -6.67 -6.95
C TYR A 223 -7.28 -5.52 -7.30
N LEU A 224 -6.16 -5.46 -6.58
CA LEU A 224 -5.07 -4.54 -6.84
C LEU A 224 -3.98 -5.28 -7.61
N LYS A 225 -3.64 -4.83 -8.83
CA LYS A 225 -2.50 -5.36 -9.56
C LYS A 225 -1.22 -4.86 -8.89
N GLY A 226 -0.28 -5.76 -8.62
CA GLY A 226 0.95 -5.46 -7.91
C GLY A 226 2.19 -6.01 -8.62
N ASN A 227 3.32 -5.37 -8.34
CA ASN A 227 4.66 -5.86 -8.62
C ASN A 227 5.42 -6.01 -7.31
N PHE A 228 6.29 -7.01 -7.25
CA PHE A 228 7.15 -7.29 -6.13
C PHE A 228 8.57 -7.42 -6.67
N LYS A 229 9.47 -6.62 -6.14
CA LYS A 229 10.89 -6.72 -6.42
C LYS A 229 11.55 -7.24 -5.17
N ARG A 230 12.19 -8.41 -5.24
CA ARG A 230 12.91 -8.97 -4.09
C ARG A 230 14.22 -8.20 -3.90
N HIS A 231 14.39 -7.65 -2.71
CA HIS A 231 15.66 -7.11 -2.22
C HIS A 231 16.09 -7.85 -0.96
N ASP A 232 17.38 -8.16 -0.85
CA ASP A 232 17.96 -8.80 0.34
C ASP A 232 18.14 -7.82 1.51
N ARG A 233 17.95 -6.52 1.27
CA ARG A 233 18.18 -5.44 2.24
C ARG A 233 16.98 -4.49 2.30
N GLU A 234 16.43 -4.30 3.49
CA GLU A 234 15.24 -3.45 3.73
C GLU A 234 15.43 -2.01 3.22
N GLU A 235 16.65 -1.44 3.29
CA GLU A 235 16.91 -0.07 2.85
C GLU A 235 16.79 0.14 1.34
N GLU A 236 16.92 -0.90 0.51
CA GLU A 236 16.84 -0.76 -0.94
C GLU A 236 15.42 -0.44 -1.42
N TYR A 237 14.41 -0.98 -0.75
CA TYR A 237 13.01 -0.59 -0.96
C TYR A 237 12.77 0.90 -0.69
N LEU A 238 13.49 1.50 0.27
CA LEU A 238 13.37 2.95 0.55
C LEU A 238 13.99 3.78 -0.58
N TYR A 239 15.07 3.30 -1.18
CA TYR A 239 15.72 3.95 -2.33
C TYR A 239 14.85 3.86 -3.59
N ASP A 240 14.24 2.71 -3.87
CA ASP A 240 13.33 2.54 -5.00
C ASP A 240 12.05 3.37 -4.82
N ALA A 241 11.44 3.37 -3.63
CA ALA A 241 10.30 4.23 -3.32
C ALA A 241 10.61 5.73 -3.55
N LEU A 242 11.81 6.17 -3.18
CA LEU A 242 12.28 7.54 -3.42
C LEU A 242 12.54 7.80 -4.91
N ALA A 243 13.17 6.86 -5.63
CA ALA A 243 13.41 6.98 -7.06
C ALA A 243 12.12 7.06 -7.87
N LEU A 244 11.06 6.33 -7.46
CA LEU A 244 9.74 6.38 -8.06
C LEU A 244 9.07 7.74 -7.86
N THR A 245 9.12 8.33 -6.66
CA THR A 245 8.55 9.68 -6.41
C THR A 245 9.18 10.78 -7.28
N GLN A 246 10.45 10.62 -7.70
CA GLN A 246 11.12 11.55 -8.63
C GLN A 246 10.70 11.36 -10.10
N ARG A 247 10.15 10.19 -10.46
CA ARG A 247 9.65 9.91 -11.81
C ARG A 247 8.24 10.46 -12.02
N THR A 248 7.40 10.41 -10.99
CA THR A 248 5.99 10.84 -11.06
C THR A 248 5.83 12.36 -10.92
N GLY A 249 6.64 13.02 -10.09
CA GLY A 249 6.60 14.48 -9.91
C GLY A 249 7.54 15.24 -10.86
N GLU A 250 7.06 15.64 -12.04
CA GLU A 250 7.65 16.67 -12.94
C GLU A 250 9.18 16.64 -13.18
N LYS A 251 9.85 15.50 -13.02
CA LYS A 251 11.33 15.37 -12.99
C LYS A 251 12.00 16.20 -11.86
N GLN A 252 11.27 16.61 -10.83
CA GLN A 252 11.86 17.33 -9.70
C GLN A 252 12.71 16.37 -8.84
N GLN A 253 13.97 16.75 -8.61
CA GLN A 253 14.83 16.02 -7.67
C GLN A 253 14.21 16.09 -6.27
N ALA A 254 14.19 14.95 -5.57
CA ALA A 254 13.66 14.87 -4.21
C ALA A 254 14.29 15.93 -3.31
N SER A 255 13.47 16.55 -2.47
CA SER A 255 13.96 17.61 -1.59
C SER A 255 15.02 17.06 -0.63
N PRO A 256 15.96 17.90 -0.15
CA PRO A 256 16.87 17.53 0.93
C PRO A 256 16.14 16.99 2.18
N MET A 257 14.89 17.39 2.40
CA MET A 257 14.07 16.98 3.55
C MET A 257 13.47 15.57 3.37
N GLU A 258 13.02 15.22 2.17
CA GLU A 258 12.60 13.85 1.84
C GLU A 258 13.79 12.89 1.90
N LEU A 259 14.94 13.31 1.37
CA LEU A 259 16.21 12.60 1.52
C LEU A 259 16.57 12.42 3.00
N VAL A 260 16.46 13.45 3.85
CA VAL A 260 16.70 13.33 5.30
C VAL A 260 15.87 12.22 5.93
N SER A 261 14.57 12.09 5.60
CA SER A 261 13.72 11.03 6.19
C SER A 261 14.18 9.65 5.72
N VAL A 262 14.35 9.45 4.41
CA VAL A 262 14.80 8.19 3.80
C VAL A 262 16.17 7.76 4.34
N PHE A 263 17.14 8.68 4.40
CA PHE A 263 18.48 8.38 4.92
C PHE A 263 18.51 8.19 6.45
N SER A 264 17.63 8.86 7.22
CA SER A 264 17.50 8.59 8.67
C SER A 264 17.12 7.13 8.89
N GLU A 265 16.12 6.64 8.16
CA GLU A 265 15.62 5.26 8.31
C GLU A 265 16.59 4.23 7.72
N ALA A 266 17.19 4.49 6.56
CA ALA A 266 18.23 3.62 5.99
C ALA A 266 19.45 3.49 6.92
N ILE A 267 19.86 4.56 7.61
CA ILE A 267 20.92 4.50 8.63
C ILE A 267 20.47 3.66 9.84
N ARG A 268 19.22 3.80 10.29
CA ARG A 268 18.66 2.99 11.40
C ARG A 268 18.69 1.49 11.04
N LEU A 269 18.29 1.14 9.82
CA LEU A 269 18.32 -0.23 9.29
C LEU A 269 19.76 -0.76 9.16
N LYS A 270 20.67 -0.02 8.52
CA LYS A 270 22.10 -0.41 8.44
C LYS A 270 22.77 -0.51 9.80
N LYS A 271 22.38 0.29 10.80
CA LYS A 271 22.90 0.18 12.17
C LYS A 271 22.45 -1.12 12.84
N ARG A 272 21.22 -1.59 12.55
CA ARG A 272 20.72 -2.89 13.04
C ARG A 272 21.50 -4.06 12.44
N SER A 273 21.83 -4.02 11.15
CA SER A 273 22.54 -5.13 10.47
C SER A 273 24.07 -5.10 10.61
N LEU A 274 24.69 -3.93 10.65
CA LEU A 274 26.16 -3.77 10.70
C LEU A 274 26.72 -3.43 12.10
N GLY A 275 25.85 -3.31 13.11
CA GLY A 275 26.23 -3.02 14.49
C GLY A 275 26.73 -1.59 14.71
N ALA A 276 27.67 -1.44 15.65
CA ALA A 276 28.16 -0.15 16.14
C ALA A 276 29.13 0.55 15.16
N LYS A 277 28.58 1.20 14.13
CA LYS A 277 29.30 2.13 13.25
C LYS A 277 28.90 3.58 13.52
N SER A 278 29.76 4.53 13.15
CA SER A 278 29.42 5.95 13.30
C SER A 278 28.33 6.35 12.30
N THR A 279 27.51 7.35 12.66
CA THR A 279 26.47 7.90 11.78
C THR A 279 27.05 8.43 10.46
N ARG A 280 28.31 8.91 10.44
CA ARG A 280 28.98 9.40 9.22
C ARG A 280 29.28 8.25 8.27
N ASP A 281 29.78 7.13 8.80
CA ASP A 281 30.15 5.96 7.99
C ASP A 281 28.91 5.25 7.45
N LEU A 282 27.87 5.12 8.29
CA LEU A 282 26.57 4.58 7.88
C LEU A 282 25.92 5.44 6.80
N LEU A 283 25.93 6.77 6.94
CA LEU A 283 25.43 7.68 5.90
C LEU A 283 26.21 7.53 4.59
N ASN A 284 27.54 7.49 4.66
CA ASN A 284 28.38 7.31 3.47
C ASN A 284 28.06 6.00 2.73
N LEU A 285 27.85 4.89 3.47
CA LEU A 285 27.43 3.61 2.89
C LEU A 285 26.03 3.69 2.26
N CYS A 286 25.06 4.32 2.92
CA CYS A 286 23.74 4.55 2.31
C CYS A 286 23.84 5.39 1.04
N VAL A 287 24.62 6.47 1.05
CA VAL A 287 24.80 7.37 -0.10
C VAL A 287 25.49 6.64 -1.25
N GLN A 288 26.47 5.79 -0.96
CA GLN A 288 27.12 4.94 -1.96
C GLN A 288 26.14 3.94 -2.59
N ASP A 289 25.28 3.30 -1.79
CA ASP A 289 24.24 2.39 -2.29
C ASP A 289 23.22 3.13 -3.17
N TYR A 290 22.69 4.27 -2.72
CA TYR A 290 21.73 5.07 -3.48
C TYR A 290 22.33 5.65 -4.78
N ASN A 291 23.61 6.08 -4.74
CA ASN A 291 24.33 6.61 -5.90
C ASN A 291 24.55 5.58 -7.03
N LYS A 292 24.28 4.28 -6.81
CA LYS A 292 24.22 3.28 -7.88
C LYS A 292 23.07 3.54 -8.85
N GLY A 293 21.96 4.13 -8.37
CA GLY A 293 20.80 4.49 -9.19
C GLY A 293 20.68 6.00 -9.47
N GLN A 294 20.90 6.86 -8.46
CA GLN A 294 20.67 8.30 -8.56
C GLN A 294 21.74 9.11 -7.81
N LYS A 295 22.38 10.08 -8.47
CA LYS A 295 23.49 10.85 -7.86
C LYS A 295 23.01 11.98 -6.95
N ILE A 296 23.38 11.95 -5.67
CA ILE A 296 23.19 13.04 -4.71
C ILE A 296 24.38 14.02 -4.75
N LYS A 297 24.10 15.33 -4.72
CA LYS A 297 25.13 16.38 -4.59
C LYS A 297 25.77 16.38 -3.20
N GLN A 298 27.07 16.63 -3.10
CA GLN A 298 27.80 16.63 -1.83
C GLN A 298 27.23 17.62 -0.80
N GLU A 299 26.72 18.77 -1.24
CA GLU A 299 26.04 19.75 -0.39
C GLU A 299 24.80 19.16 0.28
N THR A 300 23.98 18.43 -0.46
CA THR A 300 22.81 17.71 0.06
C THR A 300 23.22 16.64 1.07
N VAL A 301 24.33 15.93 0.85
CA VAL A 301 24.87 14.98 1.84
C VAL A 301 25.27 15.67 3.15
N LYS A 302 25.85 16.88 3.08
CA LYS A 302 26.16 17.70 4.27
C LYS A 302 24.89 18.12 5.02
N ILE A 303 23.83 18.53 4.30
CA ILE A 303 22.50 18.84 4.89
C ILE A 303 21.94 17.60 5.60
N ILE A 304 21.91 16.45 4.91
CA ILE A 304 21.42 15.18 5.47
C ILE A 304 22.18 14.83 6.76
N TYR A 305 23.52 14.86 6.73
CA TYR A 305 24.35 14.57 7.89
C TYR A 305 24.04 15.48 9.08
N ASN A 306 23.93 16.79 8.85
CA ASN A 306 23.65 17.77 9.90
C ASN A 306 22.27 17.52 10.54
N VAL A 307 21.23 17.27 9.74
CA VAL A 307 19.87 17.04 10.25
C VAL A 307 19.73 15.66 10.92
N VAL A 308 20.40 14.62 10.41
CA VAL A 308 20.41 13.28 11.04
C VAL A 308 21.15 13.28 12.38
N ARG A 309 22.19 14.13 12.54
CA ARG A 309 22.92 14.29 13.80
C ARG A 309 22.26 15.27 14.78
N CYS A 310 21.34 16.11 14.30
CA CYS A 310 20.67 17.12 15.10
C CYS A 310 19.87 16.47 16.25
N PRO A 311 19.96 16.96 17.50
CA PRO A 311 19.07 16.54 18.57
C PRO A 311 17.61 16.74 18.17
N LEU A 312 16.73 15.79 18.55
CA LEU A 312 15.32 15.77 18.10
C LEU A 312 14.61 17.12 18.30
N VAL A 313 14.85 17.78 19.44
CA VAL A 313 14.29 19.10 19.81
C VAL A 313 14.57 20.19 18.76
N PHE A 314 15.70 20.12 18.05
CA PHE A 314 16.10 21.12 17.05
C PHE A 314 15.93 20.63 15.61
N LYS A 315 15.53 19.36 15.40
CA LYS A 315 15.51 18.73 14.08
C LYS A 315 14.54 19.44 13.13
N GLU A 316 13.34 19.75 13.60
CA GLU A 316 12.32 20.46 12.81
C GLU A 316 12.76 21.88 12.47
N SER A 317 13.25 22.65 13.45
CA SER A 317 13.77 24.02 13.22
C SER A 317 14.91 24.04 12.19
N LEU A 318 15.82 23.06 12.25
CA LEU A 318 16.91 22.92 11.29
C LEU A 318 16.42 22.50 9.89
N MET A 319 15.40 21.63 9.82
CA MET A 319 14.73 21.28 8.56
C MET A 319 14.07 22.50 7.91
N THR A 320 13.32 23.29 8.68
CA THR A 320 12.70 24.55 8.23
C THR A 320 13.75 25.53 7.71
N MET A 321 14.81 25.80 8.48
CA MET A 321 15.91 26.67 8.04
C MET A 321 16.56 26.21 6.72
N TYR A 322 16.73 24.90 6.49
CA TYR A 322 17.26 24.39 5.23
C TYR A 322 16.25 24.46 4.07
N SER A 323 14.95 24.33 4.36
CA SER A 323 13.87 24.54 3.38
C SER A 323 13.83 26.00 2.93
N ASP A 324 13.78 26.94 3.88
CA ASP A 324 13.74 28.38 3.62
C ASP A 324 14.99 28.84 2.85
N TYR A 325 16.17 28.34 3.24
CA TYR A 325 17.44 28.60 2.54
C TYR A 325 17.41 28.14 1.08
N ARG A 326 16.76 27.00 0.77
CA ARG A 326 16.60 26.49 -0.60
C ARG A 326 15.72 27.45 -1.43
N HIS A 327 14.61 27.91 -0.87
CA HIS A 327 13.72 28.86 -1.54
C HIS A 327 14.38 30.23 -1.73
N PHE A 328 15.11 30.72 -0.72
CA PHE A 328 15.85 31.97 -0.80
C PHE A 328 16.94 31.94 -1.89
N ASN A 329 17.72 30.85 -1.99
CA ASN A 329 18.76 30.72 -3.01
C ASN A 329 18.24 30.53 -4.44
N ALA A 330 16.95 30.24 -4.64
CA ALA A 330 16.35 30.28 -5.97
C ALA A 330 16.22 31.72 -6.51
N GLY A 331 16.31 32.74 -5.63
CA GLY A 331 16.32 34.16 -6.00
C GLY A 331 17.61 34.89 -5.58
N TRP A 332 18.56 35.04 -6.50
CA TRP A 332 19.57 36.12 -6.54
C TRP A 332 20.32 36.50 -5.22
N GLY A 333 20.50 35.57 -4.26
CA GLY A 333 20.91 35.89 -2.88
C GLY A 333 22.09 35.11 -2.27
N PHE A 334 22.87 34.35 -3.07
CA PHE A 334 23.75 33.28 -2.59
C PHE A 334 24.84 33.67 -1.56
N ALA A 335 25.36 34.91 -1.61
CA ALA A 335 26.54 35.32 -0.82
C ALA A 335 26.25 35.64 0.66
N LEU A 336 25.04 36.14 0.99
CA LEU A 336 24.72 36.59 2.35
C LEU A 336 24.27 35.42 3.25
N ALA A 337 23.47 34.51 2.70
CA ALA A 337 22.92 33.38 3.45
C ALA A 337 23.99 32.34 3.83
N LEU A 338 25.04 32.14 3.01
CA LEU A 338 26.17 31.28 3.37
C LEU A 338 27.02 31.84 4.52
N ARG A 339 27.04 33.17 4.72
CA ARG A 339 27.64 33.79 5.91
C ARG A 339 26.76 33.58 7.15
N LEU A 340 25.43 33.57 7.00
CA LEU A 340 24.51 33.29 8.10
C LEU A 340 24.54 31.82 8.53
N SER A 341 24.61 30.84 7.62
CA SER A 341 24.72 29.43 7.99
C SER A 341 26.08 29.12 8.65
N LYS A 342 27.18 29.71 8.17
CA LYS A 342 28.49 29.64 8.87
C LYS A 342 28.44 30.29 10.25
N LYS A 343 27.73 31.42 10.41
CA LYS A 343 27.49 32.04 11.72
C LYS A 343 26.60 31.18 12.62
N LEU A 344 25.51 30.58 12.15
CA LEU A 344 24.63 29.71 12.95
C LEU A 344 25.31 28.39 13.39
N VAL A 345 26.36 27.96 12.70
CA VAL A 345 27.21 26.81 13.11
C VAL A 345 28.33 27.22 14.07
N HIS A 346 28.74 28.50 14.10
CA HIS A 346 29.74 29.03 15.06
C HIS A 346 29.13 29.71 16.29
N CYS A 347 27.95 30.29 16.17
CA CYS A 347 27.15 30.82 17.26
C CYS A 347 26.41 29.65 17.91
N ASN A 348 26.77 29.31 19.14
CA ASN A 348 26.00 28.41 19.98
C ASN A 348 24.54 28.91 20.05
N ILE A 349 23.60 28.26 19.34
CA ILE A 349 22.14 28.50 19.47
C ILE A 349 21.62 27.86 20.76
N LEU A 350 22.26 28.25 21.86
CA LEU A 350 21.89 28.02 23.26
C LEU A 350 22.17 29.27 24.12
N SER A 351 22.83 30.31 23.59
CA SER A 351 23.03 31.60 24.29
C SER A 351 21.87 32.59 24.17
N LEU A 352 20.70 32.16 23.66
CA LEU A 352 19.47 32.96 23.56
C LEU A 352 18.35 32.50 24.49
N PHE A 353 18.62 31.56 25.40
CA PHE A 353 17.78 31.26 26.54
C PHE A 353 18.56 31.52 27.83
N PRO A 354 18.04 32.32 28.79
CA PRO A 354 18.64 32.44 30.10
C PRO A 354 18.37 31.14 30.87
N ILE A 355 19.30 30.19 30.78
CA ILE A 355 19.29 29.01 31.64
C ILE A 355 19.72 29.47 33.03
N SER A 356 18.79 29.40 33.98
CA SER A 356 19.03 29.65 35.41
C SER A 356 20.23 28.82 35.86
N SER A 357 21.14 29.47 36.60
CA SER A 357 22.37 28.84 37.08
C SER A 357 22.11 27.86 38.21
N ASP A 358 21.77 26.62 37.86
CA ASP A 358 22.02 25.44 38.71
C ASP A 358 22.05 24.16 37.85
N VAL A 359 22.86 23.18 38.30
CA VAL A 359 23.11 21.87 37.67
C VAL A 359 24.02 21.85 36.42
N GLY A 360 25.30 21.53 36.64
CA GLY A 360 26.11 20.65 35.78
C GLY A 360 26.63 21.17 34.43
N GLN A 361 27.96 21.29 34.28
CA GLN A 361 28.61 21.59 32.99
C GLN A 361 28.36 20.48 31.93
N PRO A 362 27.85 20.82 30.73
CA PRO A 362 27.89 19.92 29.58
C PRO A 362 29.28 19.87 28.94
N CYS A 363 29.68 18.71 28.41
CA CYS A 363 30.98 18.52 27.77
C CYS A 363 30.98 19.02 26.30
N TRP A 364 31.39 20.28 26.09
CA TRP A 364 31.40 20.95 24.78
C TRP A 364 32.56 20.50 23.88
N ARG A 365 32.45 19.34 23.24
CA ARG A 365 33.43 18.82 22.26
C ARG A 365 32.84 18.37 20.92
N PHE A 366 31.74 19.00 20.50
CA PHE A 366 30.95 18.58 19.34
C PHE A 366 30.69 19.72 18.34
N LEU A 367 31.68 20.03 17.48
CA LEU A 367 31.53 20.59 16.12
C LEU A 367 32.94 20.89 15.54
N ARG A 368 33.62 19.88 14.95
CA ARG A 368 34.82 20.12 14.10
C ARG A 368 34.39 20.35 12.64
N PRO A 369 35.13 21.17 11.87
CA PRO A 369 35.01 21.24 10.40
C PRO A 369 35.18 19.86 9.73
N TRP A 370 34.57 19.70 8.55
CA TRP A 370 34.52 18.41 7.83
C TRP A 370 35.88 17.92 7.30
N ASP A 371 36.82 18.86 7.11
CA ASP A 371 38.02 18.72 6.28
C ASP A 371 39.36 18.71 7.06
N GLN A 372 39.34 18.70 8.41
CA GLN A 372 40.57 18.58 9.21
C GLN A 372 40.92 17.12 9.52
N PRO A 373 42.16 16.66 9.25
CA PRO A 373 42.67 15.40 9.77
C PRO A 373 42.64 15.33 11.30
N ARG A 374 42.82 14.13 11.84
CA ARG A 374 43.31 14.00 13.22
C ARG A 374 44.82 14.24 13.18
N GLU A 375 45.27 15.26 13.88
CA GLU A 375 46.57 15.20 14.56
C GLU A 375 46.34 14.32 15.79
N ASP A 376 47.23 13.36 15.99
CA ASP A 376 47.22 12.40 17.10
C ASP A 376 47.87 12.98 18.37
#